data_AF-T0ZY62-F1
#
_entry.id   AF-T0ZY62-F1
#
_cell.length_a   1.000
_cell.length_b   1.000
_cell.length_c   1.000
_cell.angle_alpha   90.00
_cell.angle_beta   90.00
_cell.angle_gamma   90.00
#
_symmetry.space_group_name_H-M   'P 1'
#
loop_
_entity.id
_entity.type
_entity.pdbx_description
1 polymer ?
#
loop_
_entity_poly.entity_id
_entity_poly.type
_entity_poly.pdbx_seq_one_letter_code
_entity_poly.pdbx_strand_id
1 'polypeptide(L)'
;PLEPVREYGYNYSLCEDRTIERAYRLRVCPTRRQQRVLGRLFGASRYVWNWALARRSQAYQTDKIKLNWVSLSREFTALEARLLVTGAS
;
A
#
# COMPACT_ATOMS: atom_id res chain seq x y z
N PRO A 1 -30.83 20.77 53.26
CA PRO A 1 -31.43 19.43 53.03
C PRO A 1 -30.93 18.90 51.69
N LEU A 2 -30.14 17.82 51.72
CA LEU A 2 -29.60 17.21 50.51
C LEU A 2 -30.76 16.55 49.77
N GLU A 3 -31.05 17.02 48.56
CA GLU A 3 -32.03 16.43 47.65
C GLU A 3 -31.73 14.94 47.45
N PRO A 4 -32.76 14.06 47.41
CA PRO A 4 -32.55 12.64 47.23
C PRO A 4 -31.90 12.36 45.87
N VAL A 5 -30.83 11.58 45.91
CA VAL A 5 -30.05 11.18 44.73
C VAL A 5 -31.01 10.43 43.80
N ARG A 6 -31.41 11.06 42.70
CA ARG A 6 -32.05 10.36 41.58
C ARG A 6 -31.02 9.36 41.06
N GLU A 7 -31.28 8.09 41.32
CA GLU A 7 -30.51 6.96 40.81
C GLU A 7 -30.60 6.97 39.28
N TYR A 8 -29.65 7.63 38.61
CA TYR A 8 -29.44 7.47 37.18
C TYR A 8 -28.82 6.09 36.98
N GLY A 9 -29.66 5.06 37.01
CA GLY A 9 -29.31 3.72 36.57
C GLY A 9 -28.98 3.78 35.08
N TYR A 10 -27.69 3.87 34.76
CA TYR A 10 -27.21 3.58 33.42
C TYR A 10 -27.40 2.08 33.19
N ASN A 11 -28.48 1.70 32.52
CA ASN A 11 -28.61 0.37 31.98
C ASN A 11 -27.57 0.22 30.88
N TYR A 12 -26.38 -0.28 31.25
CA TYR A 12 -25.48 -0.94 30.32
C TYR A 12 -26.18 -2.23 29.89
N SER A 13 -27.15 -2.08 29.01
CA SER A 13 -27.59 -3.16 28.14
C SER A 13 -26.31 -3.64 27.46
N LEU A 14 -25.81 -4.80 27.88
CA LEU A 14 -24.90 -5.62 27.08
C LEU A 14 -25.65 -5.93 25.78
N CYS A 15 -25.60 -4.98 24.86
CA CYS A 15 -25.92 -5.20 23.48
C CYS A 15 -24.91 -6.25 23.04
N GLU A 16 -25.36 -7.48 22.87
CA GLU A 16 -24.67 -8.42 22.01
C GLU A 16 -24.55 -7.74 20.66
N ASP A 17 -23.41 -7.07 20.45
CA ASP A 17 -23.03 -6.48 19.18
C ASP A 17 -22.89 -7.64 18.21
N ARG A 18 -24.01 -8.03 17.58
CA ARG A 18 -24.01 -8.89 16.41
C ARG A 18 -23.28 -8.12 15.34
N THR A 19 -21.97 -8.30 15.30
CA THR A 19 -21.09 -7.73 14.29
C THR A 19 -21.63 -8.21 12.95
N ILE A 20 -22.32 -7.33 12.22
CA ILE A 20 -22.88 -7.66 10.92
C ILE A 20 -21.71 -7.77 9.95
N GLU A 21 -21.23 -8.99 9.71
CA GLU A 21 -20.22 -9.24 8.68
C GLU A 21 -20.85 -9.03 7.29
N ARG A 22 -20.39 -7.99 6.59
CA ARG A 22 -20.84 -7.64 5.24
C ARG A 22 -19.73 -7.92 4.23
N ALA A 23 -19.99 -8.84 3.31
CA ALA A 23 -19.13 -9.06 2.15
C ALA A 23 -19.67 -8.31 0.92
N TYR A 24 -18.92 -7.34 0.40
CA TYR A 24 -19.30 -6.59 -0.80
C TYR A 24 -18.65 -7.20 -2.04
N ARG A 25 -19.46 -7.57 -3.04
CA ARG A 25 -18.98 -7.98 -4.37
C ARG A 25 -19.08 -6.81 -5.33
N LEU A 26 -17.95 -6.15 -5.58
CA LEU A 26 -17.87 -5.00 -6.50
C LEU A 26 -17.26 -5.45 -7.83
N ARG A 27 -17.85 -5.00 -8.95
CA ARG A 27 -17.22 -5.10 -10.28
C ARG A 27 -16.77 -3.71 -10.70
N VAL A 28 -15.49 -3.56 -11.01
CA VAL A 28 -14.94 -2.30 -11.51
C VAL A 28 -15.11 -2.27 -13.02
N CYS A 29 -15.86 -1.30 -13.55
CA CYS A 29 -16.06 -1.08 -14.99
C CYS A 29 -15.40 0.24 -15.42
N PRO A 30 -14.07 0.28 -15.57
CA PRO A 30 -13.36 1.51 -15.89
C PRO A 30 -13.59 1.93 -17.33
N THR A 31 -13.73 3.23 -17.57
CA THR A 31 -13.73 3.85 -18.90
C THR A 31 -12.39 3.61 -19.63
N ARG A 32 -12.36 3.75 -20.96
CA ARG A 32 -11.11 3.60 -21.74
C ARG A 32 -9.98 4.53 -21.29
N ARG A 33 -10.29 5.71 -20.73
CA ARG A 33 -9.29 6.61 -20.15
C ARG A 33 -8.73 6.04 -18.84
N GLN A 34 -9.60 5.59 -17.94
CA GLN A 34 -9.20 4.99 -16.67
C GLN A 34 -8.38 3.71 -16.89
N GLN A 35 -8.76 2.85 -17.84
CA GLN A 35 -8.00 1.65 -18.19
C GLN A 35 -6.56 1.98 -18.59
N ARG A 36 -6.35 3.03 -19.40
CA ARG A 36 -4.99 3.46 -19.79
C ARG A 36 -4.18 3.96 -18.60
N VAL A 37 -4.79 4.74 -17.71
CA VAL A 37 -4.11 5.23 -16.50
C VAL A 37 -3.75 4.06 -15.58
N LEU A 38 -4.70 3.17 -15.31
CA LEU A 38 -4.48 1.97 -14.49
C LEU A 38 -3.41 1.07 -15.10
N GLY A 39 -3.42 0.86 -16.42
CA GLY A 39 -2.40 0.08 -17.11
C GLY A 39 -1.00 0.66 -16.92
N ARG A 40 -0.85 1.99 -17.00
CA ARG A 40 0.43 2.66 -16.73
C ARG A 40 0.85 2.52 -15.27
N LEU A 41 -0.08 2.70 -14.32
CA LEU A 41 0.20 2.57 -12.89
C LEU A 41 0.63 1.15 -12.53
N PHE A 42 -0.14 0.15 -12.95
CA PHE A 42 0.18 -1.26 -12.71
C PHE A 42 1.48 -1.67 -13.41
N GLY A 43 1.71 -1.20 -14.63
CA GLY A 43 2.95 -1.42 -15.36
C GLY A 43 4.17 -0.86 -14.62
N ALA A 44 4.08 0.41 -14.18
CA ALA A 44 5.14 1.06 -13.42
C ALA A 44 5.43 0.33 -12.09
N SER A 45 4.39 0.00 -11.31
CA SER A 45 4.55 -0.75 -10.06
C SER A 45 5.17 -2.13 -10.29
N ARG A 46 4.75 -2.86 -11.34
CA ARG A 46 5.29 -4.17 -11.70
C ARG A 46 6.76 -4.09 -12.07
N TYR A 47 7.15 -3.07 -12.83
CA TYR A 47 8.54 -2.83 -13.23
C TYR A 47 9.44 -2.58 -12.01
N VAL A 48 9.07 -1.63 -11.16
CA VAL A 48 9.83 -1.30 -9.93
C VAL A 48 9.99 -2.54 -9.04
N TRP A 49 8.91 -3.31 -8.85
CA TRP A 49 8.96 -4.54 -8.06
C TRP A 49 9.94 -5.56 -8.64
N ASN A 50 9.85 -5.85 -9.94
CA ASN A 50 10.73 -6.81 -10.60
C ASN A 50 12.19 -6.40 -10.51
N TRP A 51 12.47 -5.12 -10.76
CA TRP A 51 13.81 -4.56 -10.65
C TRP A 51 14.35 -4.71 -9.21
N ALA A 52 13.57 -4.31 -8.20
CA ALA A 52 13.99 -4.37 -6.81
C ALA A 52 14.22 -5.81 -6.34
N LEU A 53 13.35 -6.74 -6.75
CA LEU A 53 13.49 -8.16 -6.45
C LEU A 53 14.77 -8.73 -7.07
N ALA A 54 15.01 -8.47 -8.36
CA ALA A 54 16.22 -8.91 -9.04
C ALA A 54 17.49 -8.34 -8.38
N ARG A 55 17.48 -7.04 -8.06
CA ARG A 55 18.60 -6.36 -7.40
C ARG A 55 18.91 -6.94 -6.02
N ARG A 56 17.88 -7.23 -5.21
CA ARG A 56 18.04 -7.91 -3.91
C ARG A 56 18.62 -9.30 -4.07
N SER A 57 18.12 -10.08 -5.02
CA SER A 57 18.61 -11.44 -5.28
C SER A 57 20.09 -11.41 -5.68
N GLN A 58 20.49 -10.48 -6.55
CA GLN A 58 21.87 -10.30 -6.98
C GLN A 58 22.80 -9.88 -5.83
N ALA A 59 22.39 -8.91 -5.01
CA ALA A 59 23.18 -8.45 -3.86
C ALA A 59 23.43 -9.58 -2.85
N TYR A 60 22.41 -10.42 -2.63
CA TYR A 60 22.54 -11.56 -1.73
C TYR A 60 23.40 -12.69 -2.33
N GLN A 61 23.32 -12.92 -3.65
CA GLN A 61 24.13 -13.94 -4.30
C GLN A 61 25.62 -13.57 -4.31
N THR A 62 25.93 -12.31 -4.60
CA THR A 62 27.31 -11.82 -4.78
C THR A 62 27.98 -11.57 -3.44
N ASP A 63 27.36 -10.77 -2.59
CA ASP A 63 28.01 -10.21 -1.39
C ASP A 63 27.41 -10.75 -0.08
N LYS A 64 26.36 -11.61 -0.16
CA LYS A 64 25.54 -12.05 0.99
C LYS A 64 24.88 -10.89 1.76
N ILE A 65 24.76 -9.72 1.13
CA ILE A 65 24.18 -8.52 1.73
C ILE A 65 22.66 -8.53 1.57
N LYS A 66 21.95 -8.13 2.62
CA LYS A 66 20.50 -7.87 2.58
C LYS A 66 20.26 -6.36 2.41
N LEU A 67 19.81 -5.96 1.22
CA LEU A 67 19.43 -4.57 0.95
C LEU A 67 18.10 -4.21 1.62
N ASN A 68 18.05 -3.04 2.27
CA ASN A 68 16.83 -2.45 2.82
C ASN A 68 16.05 -1.69 1.73
N TRP A 69 14.78 -1.40 1.98
CA TRP A 69 13.93 -0.64 1.07
C TRP A 69 14.49 0.76 0.80
N VAL A 70 15.05 1.44 1.82
CA VAL A 70 15.59 2.80 1.68
C VAL A 70 16.77 2.84 0.70
N SER A 71 17.66 1.84 0.75
CA SER A 71 18.79 1.75 -0.18
C SER A 71 18.30 1.48 -1.61
N LEU A 72 17.34 0.57 -1.77
CA LEU A 72 16.74 0.28 -3.09
C LEU A 72 16.03 1.51 -3.66
N SER A 73 15.33 2.29 -2.83
CA SER A 73 14.68 3.54 -3.26
C SER A 73 15.70 4.56 -3.78
N ARG A 74 16.82 4.75 -3.07
CA ARG A 74 17.92 5.62 -3.51
C ARG A 74 18.56 5.16 -4.81
N GLU A 75 18.86 3.87 -4.92
CA GLU A 75 19.41 3.28 -6.14
C GLU A 75 18.46 3.42 -7.33
N PHE A 76 17.14 3.25 -7.12
CA PHE A 76 16.13 3.42 -8.15
C PHE A 76 16.08 4.86 -8.68
N THR A 77 16.09 5.84 -7.78
CA THR A 77 16.12 7.26 -8.18
C THR A 77 17.36 7.61 -9.00
N ALA A 78 18.53 7.06 -8.64
CA ALA A 78 19.74 7.24 -9.42
C ALA A 78 19.66 6.56 -10.80
N LEU A 79 19.05 5.39 -10.88
CA LEU A 79 18.81 4.68 -12.14
C LEU A 79 17.92 5.51 -13.08
N GLU A 80 16.80 6.02 -12.58
CA GLU A 80 15.87 6.86 -13.35
C GLU A 80 16.56 8.14 -13.85
N ALA A 81 17.30 8.84 -12.97
CA ALA A 81 18.07 10.02 -13.36
C ALA A 81 19.05 9.72 -14.50
N ARG A 82 19.73 8.57 -14.46
CA ARG A 82 20.62 8.13 -15.53
C ARG A 82 19.87 7.90 -16.84
N LEU A 83 18.74 7.18 -16.80
CA LEU A 83 17.95 6.88 -18.00
C LEU A 83 17.42 8.15 -18.67
N LEU A 84 17.02 9.15 -17.88
CA LEU A 84 16.56 10.45 -18.40
C LEU A 84 17.68 11.24 -19.10
N VAL A 85 18.92 11.16 -18.60
CA VAL A 85 20.07 11.82 -19.24
C VAL A 85 20.47 11.10 -20.54
N THR A 86 20.37 9.77 -20.56
CA THR A 86 20.85 8.95 -21.70
C THR A 86 19.85 8.90 -22.87
N GLY A 87 18.55 9.11 -22.60
CA GLY A 87 17.50 9.13 -23.63
C GLY A 87 17.34 10.48 -24.36
N ALA A 88 18.20 11.46 -24.06
CA ALA A 88 18.23 12.78 -24.69
C ALA A 88 19.33 12.94 -25.76
N SER A 89 19.97 11.84 -26.18
CA SER A 89 20.92 11.76 -27.30
C SER A 89 20.40 10.76 -28.33
#